data_AF-A0A4Y2QJ54-F1
#
_entry.id   AF-A0A4Y2QJ54-F1
#
_cell.length_a   1.000
_cell.length_b   1.000
_cell.length_c   1.000
_cell.angle_alpha   90.00
_cell.angle_beta   90.00
_cell.angle_gamma   90.00
#
_symmetry.space_group_name_H-M   'P 1'
#
loop_
_entity.id
_entity.type
_entity.pdbx_description
1 polymer ?
#
loop_
_entity_poly.entity_id
_entity_poly.type
_entity_poly.pdbx_seq_one_letter_code
_entity_poly.pdbx_strand_id
1 'polypeptide(L)'
;MSKCFKCFLHFNHLKCFRTHIRHHGIEKSNAVYCVEDSCINKKFSNLSSFTQHFNTYHETLKTQIPSPELKNPRCSLDETDKEENVLPGFEGNKHFEDTSLDTLKTDIENLREAFNVFIPKLYKNPRIPKKEVQGIVENSQFLVQMIYSTLNPLIAQLKGNPQNIEYISELGNIIFYLQHPFQGLHSEYSRIKTFESEGTFIAPETCVIGEHLVSSSSSTHSLRPNELTAQFIPLRSMLKTLLEQPNVLHKIFDFHAYIQRNSNVLLNLMSGKAWKKHSNISGKYIFPLFLYSDDFECGN
;
A
#
# COMPACT_ATOMS: atom_id res chain seq x y z
N MET A 1 -29.58 3.65 -20.89
CA MET A 1 -29.01 4.06 -19.58
C MET A 1 -29.71 3.21 -18.53
N SER A 2 -29.00 2.57 -17.62
CA SER A 2 -29.65 1.63 -16.68
C SER A 2 -30.45 2.36 -15.61
N LYS A 3 -31.74 2.07 -15.47
CA LYS A 3 -32.60 2.66 -14.43
C LYS A 3 -32.81 1.73 -13.22
N CYS A 4 -32.70 2.27 -12.01
CA CYS A 4 -32.96 1.53 -10.77
C CYS A 4 -34.46 1.32 -10.55
N PHE A 5 -34.90 0.08 -10.34
CA PHE A 5 -36.32 -0.24 -10.11
C PHE A 5 -36.84 0.19 -8.72
N LYS A 6 -35.95 0.48 -7.76
CA LYS A 6 -36.33 0.94 -6.40
C LYS A 6 -36.43 2.45 -6.28
N CYS A 7 -35.45 3.18 -6.81
CA CYS A 7 -35.35 4.64 -6.65
C CYS A 7 -35.45 5.41 -7.98
N PHE A 8 -35.59 4.70 -9.10
CA PHE A 8 -35.76 5.26 -10.45
C PHE A 8 -34.63 6.18 -10.94
N LEU A 9 -33.48 6.17 -10.26
CA LEU A 9 -32.25 6.84 -10.70
C LEU A 9 -31.66 6.17 -11.95
N HIS A 10 -31.12 6.99 -12.85
CA HIS A 10 -30.50 6.55 -14.10
C HIS A 10 -28.98 6.54 -13.98
N PHE A 11 -28.36 5.51 -14.56
CA PHE A 11 -26.92 5.31 -14.52
C PHE A 11 -26.39 5.15 -15.93
N ASN A 12 -25.32 5.90 -16.22
CA ASN A 12 -24.66 5.88 -17.53
C ASN A 12 -23.71 4.69 -17.66
N HIS A 13 -23.25 4.16 -16.53
CA HIS A 13 -22.37 2.99 -16.48
C HIS A 13 -22.95 1.91 -15.57
N LEU A 14 -22.96 0.68 -16.08
CA LEU A 14 -23.40 -0.51 -15.35
C LEU A 14 -22.59 -0.77 -14.08
N LYS A 15 -21.31 -0.39 -14.04
CA LYS A 15 -20.51 -0.47 -12.80
C LYS A 15 -21.11 0.40 -11.70
N CYS A 16 -21.48 1.65 -12.02
CA CYS A 16 -22.12 2.56 -11.06
C CYS A 16 -23.49 2.03 -10.63
N PHE A 17 -24.26 1.50 -11.58
CA PHE A 17 -25.54 0.85 -11.29
C PHE A 17 -25.37 -0.34 -10.33
N ARG A 18 -24.38 -1.22 -10.57
CA ARG A 18 -24.10 -2.37 -9.69
C ARG A 18 -23.76 -1.93 -8.28
N THR A 19 -22.84 -0.98 -8.12
CA THR A 19 -22.48 -0.43 -6.81
C THR A 19 -23.71 0.16 -6.11
N HIS A 20 -24.54 0.92 -6.84
CA HIS A 20 -25.77 1.48 -6.30
C HIS A 20 -26.78 0.39 -5.85
N ILE A 21 -26.98 -0.68 -6.64
CA ILE A 21 -27.88 -1.78 -6.27
C ILE A 21 -27.37 -2.55 -5.04
N ARG A 22 -26.05 -2.65 -4.85
CA ARG A 22 -25.45 -3.20 -3.62
C ARG A 22 -25.78 -2.38 -2.38
N HIS A 23 -25.83 -1.05 -2.49
CA HIS A 23 -26.25 -0.18 -1.38
C HIS A 23 -27.71 -0.41 -0.98
N HIS A 24 -28.53 -1.00 -1.86
CA HIS A 24 -29.88 -1.45 -1.53
C HIS A 24 -29.95 -2.87 -0.92
N GLY A 25 -28.80 -3.50 -0.63
CA GLY A 25 -28.71 -4.81 0.04
C GLY A 25 -29.15 -5.99 -0.84
N ILE A 26 -29.12 -5.85 -2.16
CA ILE A 26 -29.64 -6.86 -3.11
C ILE A 26 -28.49 -7.76 -3.58
N GLU A 27 -27.94 -8.59 -2.70
CA GLU A 27 -26.85 -9.50 -3.09
C GLU A 27 -27.18 -10.99 -2.99
N LYS A 28 -28.18 -11.44 -2.22
CA LYS A 28 -28.35 -12.88 -1.98
C LYS A 28 -29.75 -13.52 -2.06
N SER A 29 -30.83 -12.76 -2.29
CA SER A 29 -32.16 -13.38 -2.52
C SER A 29 -33.22 -12.46 -3.12
N ASN A 30 -32.87 -11.20 -3.40
CA ASN A 30 -33.82 -10.21 -3.90
C ASN A 30 -33.78 -10.17 -5.42
N ALA A 31 -34.94 -10.36 -6.04
CA ALA A 31 -35.03 -10.32 -7.48
C ALA A 31 -34.82 -8.90 -8.02
N VAL A 32 -34.09 -8.81 -9.13
CA VAL A 32 -33.80 -7.55 -9.84
C VAL A 32 -34.71 -7.46 -11.05
N TYR A 33 -35.30 -6.28 -11.29
CA TYR A 33 -36.23 -6.07 -12.40
C TYR A 33 -35.61 -5.13 -13.43
N CYS A 34 -35.76 -5.47 -14.71
CA CYS A 34 -35.51 -4.52 -15.80
C CYS A 34 -36.78 -3.69 -16.04
N VAL A 35 -36.63 -2.37 -15.99
CA VAL A 35 -37.73 -1.39 -16.13
C VAL A 35 -37.54 -0.50 -17.37
N GLU A 36 -36.71 -0.93 -18.32
CA GLU A 36 -36.55 -0.25 -19.61
C GLU A 36 -37.76 -0.51 -20.50
N ASP A 37 -38.16 0.47 -21.31
CA ASP A 37 -39.44 0.47 -22.04
C ASP A 37 -39.63 -0.74 -22.99
N SER A 38 -38.52 -1.33 -23.48
CA SER A 38 -38.52 -2.52 -24.35
C SER A 38 -38.57 -3.86 -23.59
N CYS A 39 -38.51 -3.83 -22.26
CA CYS A 39 -38.45 -5.01 -21.40
C CYS A 39 -39.55 -4.92 -20.35
N ILE A 40 -40.69 -5.58 -20.62
CA ILE A 40 -41.83 -5.64 -19.69
C ILE A 40 -41.42 -6.37 -18.40
N ASN A 41 -40.94 -5.62 -17.40
CA ASN A 41 -40.64 -6.03 -16.03
C ASN A 41 -39.97 -7.41 -15.88
N LYS A 42 -38.98 -7.71 -16.73
CA LYS A 42 -38.26 -8.98 -16.66
C LYS A 42 -37.55 -9.11 -15.31
N LYS A 43 -37.85 -10.21 -14.59
CA LYS A 43 -37.33 -10.53 -13.26
C LYS A 43 -36.09 -11.42 -13.37
N PHE A 44 -35.03 -11.07 -12.64
CA PHE A 44 -33.77 -11.79 -12.59
C PHE A 44 -33.46 -12.22 -11.16
N SER A 45 -32.98 -13.46 -10.99
CA SER A 45 -32.67 -14.03 -9.67
C SER A 45 -31.37 -13.50 -9.07
N ASN A 46 -30.49 -12.92 -9.88
CA ASN A 46 -29.23 -12.33 -9.44
C ASN A 46 -28.77 -11.20 -10.38
N LEU A 47 -27.85 -10.37 -9.88
CA LEU A 47 -27.34 -9.18 -10.56
C LEU A 47 -26.49 -9.52 -11.80
N SER A 48 -25.86 -10.68 -11.83
CA SER A 48 -25.06 -11.16 -12.96
C SER A 48 -25.94 -11.43 -14.19
N SER A 49 -27.05 -12.17 -13.99
CA SER A 49 -28.04 -12.45 -15.04
C SER A 49 -28.73 -11.17 -15.53
N PHE A 50 -29.03 -10.23 -14.64
CA PHE A 50 -29.53 -8.91 -15.03
C PHE A 50 -28.51 -8.15 -15.89
N THR A 51 -27.23 -8.14 -15.51
CA THR A 51 -26.21 -7.40 -16.27
C THR A 51 -26.01 -8.00 -17.66
N GLN A 52 -25.98 -9.34 -17.75
CA GLN A 52 -25.87 -10.02 -19.04
C GLN A 52 -27.04 -9.63 -19.95
N HIS A 53 -28.27 -9.68 -19.43
CA HIS A 53 -29.44 -9.20 -20.16
C HIS A 53 -29.29 -7.73 -20.60
N PHE A 54 -28.82 -6.85 -19.72
CA PHE A 54 -28.68 -5.44 -20.03
C PHE A 54 -27.67 -5.19 -21.16
N ASN A 55 -26.52 -5.86 -21.11
CA ASN A 55 -25.48 -5.74 -22.14
C ASN A 55 -25.95 -6.30 -23.49
N THR A 56 -26.74 -7.37 -23.47
CA THR A 56 -27.20 -8.01 -24.71
C THR A 56 -28.34 -7.24 -25.39
N TYR A 57 -29.23 -6.61 -24.62
CA TYR A 57 -30.48 -6.05 -25.17
C TYR A 57 -30.59 -4.52 -25.08
N HIS A 58 -29.80 -3.85 -24.21
CA HIS A 58 -29.89 -2.40 -23.97
C HIS A 58 -28.58 -1.65 -24.24
N GLU A 59 -27.47 -2.36 -24.41
CA GLU A 59 -26.16 -1.77 -24.71
C GLU A 59 -25.91 -1.75 -26.24
N THR A 60 -26.81 -1.10 -26.98
CA THR A 60 -26.61 -0.79 -28.40
C THR A 60 -26.08 0.63 -28.56
N LEU A 61 -24.77 0.71 -28.83
CA LEU A 61 -24.01 1.79 -29.48
C LEU A 61 -24.25 3.25 -29.01
N LYS A 62 -23.26 3.82 -28.29
CA LYS A 62 -22.87 5.24 -28.42
C LYS A 62 -21.36 5.45 -28.24
N THR A 63 -20.59 5.11 -29.28
CA THR A 63 -19.46 5.96 -29.69
C THR A 63 -20.05 7.13 -30.46
N GLN A 64 -20.17 8.29 -29.81
CA GLN A 64 -20.07 9.65 -30.38
C GLN A 64 -20.46 10.65 -29.31
N ILE A 65 -19.51 11.53 -28.98
CA ILE A 65 -19.66 12.69 -28.09
C ILE A 65 -20.47 13.74 -28.83
N PRO A 66 -21.53 14.30 -28.21
CA PRO A 66 -21.55 15.74 -27.96
C PRO A 66 -22.06 16.12 -26.55
N SER A 67 -21.47 17.19 -26.01
CA SER A 67 -21.89 17.96 -24.81
C SER A 67 -23.12 18.83 -25.12
N PRO A 68 -23.79 19.53 -24.17
CA PRO A 68 -23.78 19.45 -22.70
C PRO A 68 -25.21 19.40 -22.06
N GLU A 69 -25.24 19.46 -20.73
CA GLU A 69 -26.36 19.82 -19.82
C GLU A 69 -27.43 18.76 -19.47
N LEU A 70 -27.20 18.06 -18.36
CA LEU A 70 -28.22 17.88 -17.32
C LEU A 70 -27.53 17.56 -15.98
N LYS A 71 -27.95 18.23 -14.91
CA LYS A 71 -27.41 18.07 -13.55
C LYS A 71 -27.63 16.65 -13.05
N ASN A 72 -26.60 15.81 -13.15
CA ASN A 72 -26.52 14.53 -12.46
C ASN A 72 -25.76 14.67 -11.15
N PRO A 73 -26.11 13.91 -10.10
CA PRO A 73 -25.36 13.89 -8.85
C PRO A 73 -23.95 13.36 -9.15
N ARG A 74 -22.92 14.15 -8.84
CA ARG A 74 -21.53 13.69 -8.85
C ARG A 74 -21.41 12.54 -7.85
N CYS A 75 -21.35 11.33 -8.36
CA CYS A 75 -20.79 10.20 -7.64
C CYS A 75 -19.27 10.32 -7.80
N SER A 76 -18.60 10.89 -6.80
CA SER A 76 -17.14 10.85 -6.71
C SER A 76 -16.74 9.38 -6.57
N LEU A 77 -16.24 8.81 -7.66
CA LEU A 77 -15.44 7.60 -7.61
C LEU A 77 -14.03 8.05 -7.22
N ASP A 78 -13.73 8.04 -5.93
CA ASP A 78 -12.34 7.94 -5.45
C ASP A 78 -12.17 6.57 -4.80
N GLU A 79 -12.18 5.56 -5.65
CA GLU A 79 -11.42 4.31 -5.49
C GLU A 79 -11.01 3.87 -6.90
N THR A 80 -10.03 4.60 -7.45
CA THR A 80 -8.92 3.87 -8.06
C THR A 80 -7.79 3.93 -7.05
N ASP A 81 -7.41 2.76 -6.55
CA ASP A 81 -6.03 2.39 -6.27
C ASP A 81 -5.16 2.77 -7.47
N LYS A 82 -4.89 4.06 -7.61
CA LYS A 82 -3.61 4.55 -8.06
C LYS A 82 -2.86 4.84 -6.79
N GLU A 83 -2.35 3.77 -6.15
CA GLU A 83 -0.96 3.89 -5.71
C GLU A 83 -0.23 4.29 -6.99
N GLU A 84 0.05 5.58 -7.14
CA GLU A 84 1.21 6.03 -7.85
C GLU A 84 2.38 5.24 -7.25
N ASN A 85 2.60 4.03 -7.78
CA ASN A 85 3.93 3.55 -8.02
C ASN A 85 4.54 4.60 -8.95
N VAL A 86 4.96 5.73 -8.37
CA VAL A 86 6.15 6.41 -8.83
C VAL A 86 7.26 5.38 -8.61
N LEU A 87 7.33 4.41 -9.52
CA LEU A 87 8.64 4.01 -10.00
C LEU A 87 9.33 5.34 -10.32
N PRO A 88 10.52 5.63 -9.80
CA PRO A 88 11.29 6.74 -10.36
C PRO A 88 11.30 6.50 -11.86
N GLY A 89 10.61 7.38 -12.59
CA GLY A 89 10.50 7.26 -14.02
C GLY A 89 11.91 7.31 -14.54
N PHE A 90 12.41 6.21 -15.09
CA PHE A 90 13.51 6.28 -16.02
C PHE A 90 12.96 7.07 -17.22
N GLU A 91 13.07 8.40 -17.14
CA GLU A 91 12.89 9.30 -18.27
C GLU A 91 14.02 8.99 -19.26
N GLY A 92 13.78 7.96 -20.08
CA GLY A 92 14.60 7.62 -21.23
C GLY A 92 14.42 8.67 -22.31
N ASN A 93 15.07 9.82 -22.13
CA ASN A 93 15.69 10.67 -23.15
C ASN A 93 16.08 12.01 -22.52
N LYS A 94 17.12 12.00 -21.68
CA LYS A 94 17.94 13.20 -21.53
C LYS A 94 18.91 13.23 -22.70
N HIS A 95 18.86 14.30 -23.48
CA HIS A 95 19.97 14.67 -24.36
C HIS A 95 21.29 14.54 -23.56
N PHE A 96 22.30 13.92 -24.19
CA PHE A 96 23.64 13.73 -23.65
C PHE A 96 24.34 15.10 -23.52
N GLU A 97 23.90 15.91 -22.55
CA GLU A 97 24.56 17.15 -22.16
C GLU A 97 25.01 17.01 -20.70
N ASP A 98 26.32 17.10 -20.51
CA ASP A 98 27.10 17.10 -19.25
C ASP A 98 26.38 16.63 -18.00
N THR A 99 26.28 15.31 -17.85
CA THR A 99 25.96 14.69 -16.56
C THR A 99 27.06 15.04 -15.56
N SER A 100 26.71 15.79 -14.51
CA SER A 100 27.64 16.12 -13.42
C SER A 100 27.94 14.90 -12.53
N LEU A 101 29.12 14.88 -11.91
CA LEU A 101 29.55 13.82 -10.98
C LEU A 101 28.58 13.63 -9.78
N ASP A 102 27.95 14.72 -9.33
CA ASP A 102 26.96 14.68 -8.23
C ASP A 102 25.67 13.95 -8.61
N THR A 103 25.31 13.93 -9.90
CA THR A 103 24.16 13.19 -10.42
C THR A 103 24.38 11.67 -10.31
N LEU A 104 25.60 11.20 -10.56
CA LEU A 104 25.93 9.76 -10.54
C LEU A 104 26.05 9.16 -9.13
N LYS A 105 26.54 9.93 -8.14
CA LYS A 105 26.48 9.50 -6.72
C LYS A 105 25.05 9.35 -6.24
N THR A 106 24.18 10.26 -6.70
CA THR A 106 22.73 10.18 -6.44
C THR A 106 22.15 8.89 -7.03
N ASP A 107 22.64 8.42 -8.17
CA ASP A 107 22.17 7.19 -8.82
C ASP A 107 22.49 5.91 -8.01
N ILE A 108 23.65 5.82 -7.34
CA ILE A 108 23.98 4.66 -6.49
C ILE A 108 23.06 4.60 -5.27
N GLU A 109 22.82 5.73 -4.60
CA GLU A 109 21.91 5.78 -3.46
C GLU A 109 20.46 5.47 -3.88
N ASN A 110 20.02 5.98 -5.05
CA ASN A 110 18.71 5.64 -5.62
C ASN A 110 18.59 4.13 -5.90
N LEU A 111 19.64 3.50 -6.44
CA LEU A 111 19.66 2.04 -6.65
C LEU A 111 19.57 1.29 -5.33
N ARG A 112 20.36 1.69 -4.33
CA ARG A 112 20.32 1.09 -3.00
C ARG A 112 18.94 1.21 -2.38
N GLU A 113 18.33 2.39 -2.43
CA GLU A 113 16.96 2.60 -1.94
C GLU A 113 15.96 1.71 -2.68
N ALA A 114 16.07 1.57 -4.00
CA ALA A 114 15.19 0.70 -4.78
C ALA A 114 15.27 -0.78 -4.33
N PHE A 115 16.48 -1.30 -4.08
CA PHE A 115 16.66 -2.65 -3.53
C PHE A 115 16.16 -2.78 -2.09
N ASN A 116 16.38 -1.77 -1.25
CA ASN A 116 15.89 -1.73 0.13
C ASN A 116 14.35 -1.71 0.19
N VAL A 117 13.67 -1.03 -0.74
CA VAL A 117 12.20 -0.93 -0.84
C VAL A 117 11.57 -2.16 -1.49
N PHE A 118 12.30 -2.85 -2.38
CA PHE A 118 11.81 -4.02 -3.09
C PHE A 118 11.31 -5.12 -2.13
N ILE A 119 12.08 -5.44 -1.08
CA ILE A 119 11.76 -6.56 -0.19
C ILE A 119 10.56 -6.25 0.73
N PRO A 120 10.47 -5.09 1.40
CA PRO A 120 9.27 -4.71 2.15
C PRO A 120 7.99 -4.73 1.31
N LYS A 121 8.05 -4.36 0.02
CA LYS A 121 6.89 -4.48 -0.88
C LYS A 121 6.42 -5.93 -1.05
N LEU A 122 7.32 -6.91 -1.04
CA LEU A 122 6.96 -8.32 -1.06
C LEU A 122 6.30 -8.74 0.27
N TYR A 123 6.86 -8.31 1.40
CA TYR A 123 6.29 -8.60 2.72
C TYR A 123 4.93 -7.95 2.98
N LYS A 124 4.64 -6.80 2.35
CA LYS A 124 3.32 -6.14 2.41
C LYS A 124 2.20 -7.03 1.85
N ASN A 125 2.50 -7.97 0.95
CA ASN A 125 1.50 -8.85 0.36
C ASN A 125 1.32 -10.13 1.20
N PRO A 126 0.19 -10.29 1.93
CA PRO A 126 -0.02 -11.44 2.80
C PRO A 126 -0.15 -12.77 2.03
N ARG A 127 -0.31 -12.73 0.70
CA ARG A 127 -0.39 -13.91 -0.16
C ARG A 127 0.99 -14.47 -0.53
N ILE A 128 2.08 -13.77 -0.23
CA ILE A 128 3.44 -14.20 -0.52
C ILE A 128 4.07 -14.76 0.77
N PRO A 129 4.22 -16.09 0.91
CA PRO A 129 4.90 -16.67 2.05
C PRO A 129 6.35 -16.21 2.14
N LYS A 130 6.91 -16.12 3.36
CA LYS A 130 8.31 -15.73 3.60
C LYS A 130 9.32 -16.56 2.79
N LYS A 131 9.04 -17.86 2.61
CA LYS A 131 9.85 -18.76 1.79
C LYS A 131 9.88 -18.34 0.31
N GLU A 132 8.75 -17.89 -0.23
CA GLU A 132 8.67 -17.38 -1.60
C GLU A 132 9.43 -16.05 -1.73
N VAL A 133 9.37 -15.18 -0.71
CA VAL A 133 10.19 -13.96 -0.69
C VAL A 133 11.68 -14.29 -0.78
N GLN A 134 12.14 -15.32 -0.06
CA GLN A 134 13.53 -15.79 -0.16
C GLN A 134 13.86 -16.22 -1.60
N GLY A 135 13.00 -17.03 -2.23
CA GLY A 135 13.20 -17.45 -3.62
C GLY A 135 13.20 -16.28 -4.60
N ILE A 136 12.37 -15.26 -4.39
CA ILE A 136 12.35 -14.04 -5.23
C ILE A 136 13.68 -13.28 -5.09
N VAL A 137 14.19 -13.11 -3.86
CA VAL A 137 15.47 -12.43 -3.61
C VAL A 137 16.63 -13.19 -4.28
N GLU A 138 16.68 -14.51 -4.14
CA GLU A 138 17.73 -15.35 -4.75
C GLU A 138 17.72 -15.28 -6.28
N ASN A 139 16.54 -15.40 -6.90
CA ASN A 139 16.40 -15.29 -8.35
C ASN A 139 16.72 -13.87 -8.86
N SER A 140 16.34 -12.85 -8.10
CA SER A 140 16.67 -11.45 -8.44
C SER A 140 18.17 -11.19 -8.35
N GLN A 141 18.83 -11.68 -7.29
CA GLN A 141 20.29 -11.62 -7.15
C GLN A 141 20.98 -12.32 -8.32
N PHE A 142 20.53 -13.51 -8.70
CA PHE A 142 21.08 -14.24 -9.85
C PHE A 142 20.96 -13.43 -11.14
N LEU A 143 19.78 -12.86 -11.42
CA LEU A 143 19.54 -12.06 -12.62
C LEU A 143 20.45 -10.82 -12.67
N VAL A 144 20.57 -10.10 -11.55
CA VAL A 144 21.43 -8.91 -11.49
C VAL A 144 22.91 -9.30 -11.63
N GLN A 145 23.32 -10.43 -11.07
CA GLN A 145 24.68 -10.93 -11.21
C GLN A 145 25.01 -11.32 -12.66
N MET A 146 24.04 -11.87 -13.41
CA MET A 146 24.20 -12.12 -14.85
C MET A 146 24.37 -10.81 -15.65
N ILE A 147 23.66 -9.75 -15.27
CA ILE A 147 23.83 -8.42 -15.87
C ILE A 147 25.25 -7.89 -15.56
N TYR A 148 25.67 -7.96 -14.30
CA TYR A 148 27.02 -7.58 -13.88
C TYR A 148 28.11 -8.32 -14.68
N SER A 149 28.04 -9.65 -14.76
CA SER A 149 29.00 -10.48 -15.51
C SER A 149 29.06 -10.14 -17.00
N THR A 150 27.97 -9.61 -17.56
CA THR A 150 27.91 -9.17 -18.96
C THR A 150 28.53 -7.78 -19.13
N LEU A 151 28.25 -6.84 -18.22
CA LEU A 151 28.66 -5.44 -18.34
C LEU A 151 30.09 -5.18 -17.87
N ASN A 152 30.56 -5.87 -16.83
CA ASN A 152 31.86 -5.62 -16.22
C ASN A 152 33.05 -5.77 -17.19
N PRO A 153 33.11 -6.81 -18.07
CA PRO A 153 34.17 -6.91 -19.07
C PRO A 153 34.17 -5.76 -20.07
N LEU A 154 32.99 -5.26 -20.46
CA LEU A 154 32.86 -4.14 -21.40
C LEU A 154 33.42 -2.85 -20.78
N ILE A 155 33.14 -2.59 -19.49
CA ILE A 155 33.69 -1.44 -18.77
C ILE A 155 35.21 -1.55 -18.63
N ALA A 156 35.72 -2.75 -18.35
CA ALA A 156 37.17 -2.96 -18.25
C ALA A 156 37.89 -2.62 -19.57
N GLN A 157 37.28 -2.92 -20.72
CA GLN A 157 37.82 -2.55 -22.04
C GLN A 157 37.81 -1.03 -22.26
N LEU A 158 36.77 -0.33 -21.78
CA LEU A 158 36.64 1.12 -21.91
C LEU A 158 37.71 1.88 -21.10
N LYS A 159 38.18 1.34 -19.97
CA LYS A 159 39.26 1.94 -19.16
C LYS A 159 40.59 2.10 -19.90
N GLY A 160 40.78 1.40 -21.03
CA GLY A 160 41.95 1.56 -21.90
C GLY A 160 41.92 2.83 -22.75
N ASN A 161 40.82 3.59 -22.76
CA ASN A 161 40.67 4.80 -23.57
C ASN A 161 40.70 6.07 -22.68
N PRO A 162 41.69 6.97 -22.83
CA PRO A 162 41.94 8.06 -21.88
C PRO A 162 40.88 9.17 -21.87
N GLN A 163 39.95 9.21 -22.84
CA GLN A 163 39.05 10.36 -22.99
C GLN A 163 37.87 10.43 -22.02
N ASN A 164 37.63 9.44 -21.16
CA ASN A 164 36.47 9.47 -20.23
C ASN A 164 36.74 8.75 -18.90
N ILE A 165 37.98 8.76 -18.41
CA ILE A 165 38.40 7.94 -17.25
C ILE A 165 37.50 8.14 -16.02
N GLU A 166 37.07 9.38 -15.74
CA GLU A 166 36.23 9.69 -14.58
C GLU A 166 34.82 9.10 -14.69
N TYR A 167 34.13 9.31 -15.82
CA TYR A 167 32.82 8.70 -16.10
C TYR A 167 32.86 7.17 -16.12
N ILE A 168 33.94 6.60 -16.66
CA ILE A 168 34.14 5.14 -16.70
C ILE A 168 34.41 4.59 -15.29
N SER A 169 35.10 5.35 -14.44
CA SER A 169 35.33 4.98 -13.05
C SER A 169 34.02 4.94 -12.26
N GLU A 170 33.17 5.97 -12.40
CA GLU A 170 31.87 6.01 -11.71
C GLU A 170 30.86 4.99 -12.24
N LEU A 171 30.80 4.77 -13.56
CA LEU A 171 30.04 3.65 -14.12
C LEU A 171 30.56 2.31 -13.57
N GLY A 172 31.88 2.20 -13.38
CA GLY A 172 32.50 1.08 -12.69
C GLY A 172 31.99 0.91 -11.26
N ASN A 173 31.78 1.99 -10.50
CA ASN A 173 31.21 1.93 -9.14
C ASN A 173 29.75 1.45 -9.15
N ILE A 174 28.93 1.96 -10.06
CA ILE A 174 27.53 1.51 -10.23
C ILE A 174 27.48 0.03 -10.56
N ILE A 175 28.27 -0.42 -11.54
CA ILE A 175 28.31 -1.83 -11.92
C ILE A 175 28.88 -2.68 -10.78
N PHE A 176 29.90 -2.21 -10.06
CA PHE A 176 30.42 -2.92 -8.90
C PHE A 176 29.36 -3.13 -7.81
N TYR A 177 28.50 -2.14 -7.56
CA TYR A 177 27.36 -2.30 -6.65
C TYR A 177 26.41 -3.43 -7.10
N LEU A 178 26.16 -3.56 -8.40
CA LEU A 178 25.34 -4.65 -8.97
C LEU A 178 25.97 -6.04 -8.82
N GLN A 179 27.23 -6.16 -8.39
CA GLN A 179 27.79 -7.46 -8.02
C GLN A 179 27.06 -8.06 -6.81
N HIS A 180 26.66 -7.22 -5.85
CA HIS A 180 26.04 -7.61 -4.60
C HIS A 180 24.89 -6.66 -4.18
N PRO A 181 23.84 -6.48 -5.02
CA PRO A 181 22.75 -5.53 -4.76
C PRO A 181 21.95 -5.84 -3.49
N PHE A 182 21.93 -7.11 -3.07
CA PHE A 182 21.26 -7.57 -1.86
C PHE A 182 22.25 -7.80 -0.69
N GLN A 183 23.41 -7.12 -0.68
CA GLN A 183 24.32 -7.18 0.46
C GLN A 183 23.60 -6.73 1.74
N GLY A 184 23.64 -7.57 2.78
CA GLY A 184 22.87 -7.36 4.01
C GLY A 184 21.39 -7.77 3.91
N LEU A 185 20.86 -8.06 2.72
CA LEU A 185 19.46 -8.39 2.47
C LEU A 185 19.21 -9.84 1.99
N HIS A 186 20.27 -10.66 1.92
CA HIS A 186 20.16 -12.01 1.35
C HIS A 186 19.29 -12.98 2.17
N SER A 187 19.48 -13.03 3.49
CA SER A 187 18.73 -13.94 4.38
C SER A 187 17.66 -13.18 5.14
N GLU A 188 16.60 -13.84 5.62
CA GLU A 188 15.59 -13.19 6.48
C GLU A 188 16.24 -12.54 7.72
N TYR A 189 17.18 -13.26 8.35
CA TYR A 189 17.93 -12.73 9.49
C TYR A 189 18.70 -11.45 9.14
N SER A 190 19.45 -11.46 8.03
CA SER A 190 20.22 -10.29 7.60
C SER A 190 19.32 -9.10 7.24
N ARG A 191 18.16 -9.36 6.62
CA ARG A 191 17.16 -8.35 6.29
C ARG A 191 16.63 -7.66 7.53
N ILE A 192 16.18 -8.43 8.51
CA ILE A 192 15.66 -7.90 9.78
C ILE A 192 16.75 -7.06 10.45
N LYS A 193 17.97 -7.58 10.56
CA LYS A 193 19.09 -6.85 11.17
C LYS A 193 19.42 -5.54 10.43
N THR A 194 19.36 -5.56 9.10
CA THR A 194 19.58 -4.36 8.28
C THR A 194 18.50 -3.32 8.55
N PHE A 195 17.23 -3.72 8.49
CA PHE A 195 16.11 -2.80 8.75
C PHE A 195 16.07 -2.29 10.20
N GLU A 196 16.48 -3.10 11.18
CA GLU A 196 16.66 -2.66 12.57
C GLU A 196 17.76 -1.59 12.66
N SER A 197 18.92 -1.83 12.04
CA SER A 197 20.03 -0.88 12.06
C SER A 197 19.73 0.42 11.32
N GLU A 198 18.88 0.37 10.30
CA GLU A 198 18.41 1.54 9.54
C GLU A 198 17.19 2.21 10.20
N GLY A 199 16.65 1.65 11.29
CA GLY A 199 15.47 2.17 11.98
C GLY A 199 14.16 2.05 11.20
N THR A 200 14.13 1.19 10.17
CA THR A 200 12.97 0.96 9.29
C THR A 200 12.15 -0.28 9.68
N PHE A 201 12.61 -1.05 10.67
CA PHE A 201 11.86 -2.15 11.28
C PHE A 201 11.64 -1.91 12.78
N ILE A 202 10.40 -2.12 13.21
CA ILE A 202 10.00 -2.07 14.62
C ILE A 202 9.67 -3.49 15.04
N ALA A 203 10.55 -4.08 15.85
CA ALA A 203 10.36 -5.43 16.35
C ALA A 203 9.15 -5.52 17.31
N PRO A 204 8.42 -6.64 17.33
CA PRO A 204 7.47 -6.94 18.39
C PRO A 204 8.20 -7.03 19.74
N GLU A 205 7.60 -6.44 20.78
CA GLU A 205 8.03 -6.60 22.16
C GLU A 205 7.26 -7.75 22.81
N THR A 206 7.96 -8.52 23.65
CA THR A 206 7.35 -9.61 24.42
C THR A 206 6.97 -9.09 25.81
N CYS A 207 5.74 -9.39 26.26
CA CYS A 207 5.32 -9.14 27.63
C CYS A 207 4.78 -10.42 28.28
N VAL A 208 5.02 -10.58 29.58
CA VAL A 208 4.47 -11.68 30.38
C VAL A 208 3.01 -11.34 30.74
N ILE A 209 2.09 -12.23 30.40
CA ILE A 209 0.65 -12.08 30.66
C ILE A 209 0.15 -13.03 31.76
N GLY A 210 0.98 -13.98 32.19
CA GLY A 210 0.67 -14.91 33.26
C GLY A 210 1.70 -16.02 33.34
N GLU A 211 1.39 -17.06 34.11
CA GLU A 211 2.25 -18.22 34.30
C GLU A 211 1.40 -19.48 34.33
N HIS A 212 1.98 -20.61 33.91
CA HIS A 212 1.37 -21.93 34.10
C HIS A 212 2.41 -22.94 34.57
N LEU A 213 1.96 -24.00 35.25
CA LEU A 213 2.85 -25.06 35.70
C LEU A 213 3.11 -26.07 34.56
N VAL A 214 4.38 -26.41 34.37
CA VAL A 214 4.83 -27.45 33.44
C VAL A 214 5.52 -28.55 34.21
N SER A 215 5.21 -29.80 33.90
CA SER A 215 5.93 -30.95 34.46
C SER A 215 7.34 -31.00 33.89
N SER A 216 8.34 -31.02 34.77
CA SER A 216 9.71 -31.36 34.39
C SER A 216 9.78 -32.84 33.99
N SER A 217 10.49 -33.15 32.91
CA SER A 217 10.80 -34.52 32.46
C SER A 217 11.90 -35.20 33.28
N SER A 218 12.34 -34.58 34.39
CA SER A 218 13.31 -35.14 35.32
C SER A 218 12.75 -36.31 36.13
N SER A 219 13.63 -37.21 36.59
CA SER A 219 13.31 -38.37 37.45
C SER A 219 12.55 -38.03 38.73
N THR A 220 12.61 -36.76 39.15
CA THR A 220 11.73 -36.18 40.16
C THR A 220 10.62 -35.39 39.47
N HIS A 221 9.36 -35.85 39.64
CA HIS A 221 8.16 -35.13 39.24
C HIS A 221 8.10 -33.79 39.98
N SER A 222 8.67 -32.77 39.36
CA SER A 222 8.64 -31.39 39.84
C SER A 222 7.88 -30.54 38.85
N LEU A 223 6.98 -29.69 39.36
CA LEU A 223 6.30 -28.67 38.59
C LEU A 223 7.15 -27.41 38.58
N ARG A 224 7.36 -26.82 37.41
CA ARG A 224 8.05 -25.54 37.27
C ARG A 224 7.09 -24.52 36.65
N PRO A 225 7.01 -23.29 37.19
CA PRO A 225 6.29 -22.21 36.53
C PRO A 225 6.95 -21.88 35.19
N ASN A 226 6.13 -21.67 34.17
CA ASN A 226 6.51 -21.26 32.83
C ASN A 226 5.69 -20.03 32.46
N GLU A 227 6.38 -18.98 32.00
CA GLU A 227 5.75 -17.72 31.64
C GLU A 227 4.88 -17.87 30.40
N LEU A 228 3.63 -17.41 30.51
CA LEU A 228 2.78 -17.14 29.36
C LEU A 228 3.13 -15.77 28.84
N THR A 229 3.58 -15.70 27.59
CA THR A 229 3.99 -14.45 26.96
C THR A 229 3.04 -14.08 25.83
N ALA A 230 2.85 -12.77 25.64
CA ALA A 230 2.23 -12.18 24.47
C ALA A 230 3.25 -11.31 23.74
N GLN A 231 3.01 -11.07 22.46
CA GLN A 231 3.81 -10.14 21.66
C GLN A 231 2.94 -9.01 21.14
N PHE A 232 3.48 -7.80 21.15
CA PHE A 232 2.80 -6.62 20.61
C PHE A 232 3.80 -5.71 19.89
N ILE A 233 3.32 -4.96 18.89
CA ILE A 233 4.16 -3.94 18.25
C ILE A 233 4.01 -2.63 19.03
N PRO A 234 5.10 -2.01 19.51
CA PRO A 234 5.02 -0.80 20.32
C PRO A 234 4.46 0.38 19.53
N LEU A 235 3.20 0.73 19.81
CA LEU A 235 2.50 1.81 19.13
C LEU A 235 3.21 3.16 19.25
N ARG A 236 3.88 3.41 20.38
CA ARG A 236 4.70 4.61 20.58
C ARG A 236 5.81 4.72 19.54
N SER A 237 6.53 3.63 19.30
CA SER A 237 7.61 3.58 18.32
C SER A 237 7.06 3.76 16.91
N MET A 238 5.96 3.08 16.57
CA MET A 238 5.32 3.22 15.26
C MET A 238 4.85 4.65 14.97
N LEU A 239 4.13 5.26 15.92
CA LEU A 239 3.62 6.61 15.77
C LEU A 239 4.76 7.63 15.68
N LYS A 240 5.84 7.43 16.45
CA LYS A 240 7.03 8.28 16.34
C LYS A 240 7.59 8.23 14.93
N THR A 241 7.88 7.04 14.41
CA THR A 241 8.42 6.87 13.05
C THR A 241 7.52 7.47 11.98
N LEU A 242 6.19 7.32 12.12
CA LEU A 242 5.20 7.89 11.19
C LEU A 242 5.18 9.43 11.25
N LEU A 243 5.14 10.01 12.45
CA LEU A 243 5.03 11.45 12.63
C LEU A 243 6.33 12.20 12.28
N GLU A 244 7.47 11.53 12.39
CA GLU A 244 8.78 12.05 12.00
C GLU A 244 9.02 11.97 10.47
N GLN A 245 8.13 11.32 9.71
CA GLN A 245 8.21 11.34 8.25
C GLN A 245 8.06 12.77 7.70
N PRO A 246 8.77 13.13 6.62
CA PRO A 246 8.69 14.44 6.00
C PRO A 246 7.25 14.87 5.73
N ASN A 247 6.89 16.06 6.20
CA ASN A 247 5.59 16.70 6.02
C ASN A 247 4.36 15.98 6.63
N VAL A 248 4.51 14.84 7.30
CA VAL A 248 3.35 14.16 7.91
C VAL A 248 2.75 15.00 9.02
N LEU A 249 3.55 15.43 10.00
CA LEU A 249 3.06 16.25 11.10
C LEU A 249 2.49 17.60 10.62
N HIS A 250 3.13 18.21 9.62
CA HIS A 250 2.64 19.46 9.00
C HIS A 250 1.25 19.29 8.39
N LYS A 251 1.05 18.24 7.58
CA LYS A 251 -0.26 17.93 6.98
C LYS A 251 -1.33 17.70 8.03
N ILE A 252 -0.98 17.04 9.14
CA ILE A 252 -1.91 16.83 10.25
C ILE A 252 -2.31 18.18 10.88
N PHE A 253 -1.36 19.09 11.11
CA PHE A 253 -1.65 20.42 11.63
C PHE A 253 -2.50 21.26 10.67
N ASP A 254 -2.19 21.23 9.36
CA ASP A 254 -2.97 21.92 8.33
C ASP A 254 -4.42 21.44 8.31
N PHE A 255 -4.61 20.12 8.36
CA PHE A 255 -5.93 19.51 8.39
C PHE A 255 -6.72 19.92 9.64
N HIS A 256 -6.07 19.93 10.81
CA HIS A 256 -6.71 20.39 12.04
C HIS A 256 -7.10 21.88 11.97
N ALA A 257 -6.21 22.74 11.49
CA ALA A 257 -6.50 24.17 11.31
C ALA A 257 -7.66 24.39 10.31
N TYR A 258 -7.71 23.60 9.23
CA TYR A 258 -8.80 23.60 8.28
C TYR A 258 -10.15 23.25 8.94
N ILE A 259 -10.20 22.19 9.75
CA ILE A 259 -11.43 21.77 10.46
C ILE A 259 -11.90 22.85 11.43
N GLN A 260 -10.98 23.52 12.13
CA GLN A 260 -11.35 24.58 13.07
C GLN A 260 -11.95 25.81 12.39
N ARG A 261 -11.51 26.14 11.16
CA ARG A 261 -11.98 27.31 10.41
C ARG A 261 -13.30 27.06 9.67
N ASN A 262 -13.60 25.81 9.32
CA ASN A 262 -14.74 25.47 8.47
C ASN A 262 -15.89 24.88 9.28
N SER A 263 -16.92 25.68 9.55
CA SER A 263 -18.15 25.26 10.25
C SER A 263 -19.06 24.34 9.43
N ASN A 264 -18.81 24.22 8.12
CA ASN A 264 -19.63 23.44 7.19
C ASN A 264 -19.20 21.97 7.07
N VAL A 265 -18.20 21.54 7.84
CA VAL A 265 -17.76 20.14 7.88
C VAL A 265 -18.74 19.35 8.76
N LEU A 266 -19.29 18.27 8.21
CA LEU A 266 -20.06 17.27 8.97
C LEU A 266 -19.29 16.90 10.23
N LEU A 267 -19.94 17.03 11.39
CA LEU A 267 -19.42 16.83 12.75
C LEU A 267 -18.12 16.00 12.82
N ASN A 268 -16.99 16.67 13.10
CA ASN A 268 -15.72 16.01 13.39
C ASN A 268 -15.65 15.67 14.90
N LEU A 269 -15.06 14.51 15.25
CA LEU A 269 -14.83 14.13 16.64
C LEU A 269 -14.09 15.22 17.43
N MET A 270 -13.08 15.85 16.82
CA MET A 270 -12.31 16.92 17.45
C MET A 270 -13.15 18.16 17.77
N SER A 271 -14.29 18.34 17.09
CA SER A 271 -15.26 19.39 17.36
C SER A 271 -16.28 19.00 18.44
N GLY A 272 -16.33 17.71 18.81
CA GLY A 272 -17.24 17.16 19.81
C GLY A 272 -16.97 17.65 21.22
N LYS A 273 -18.04 17.81 22.02
CA LYS A 273 -17.96 18.31 23.41
C LYS A 273 -17.07 17.44 24.31
N ALA A 274 -17.10 16.12 24.12
CA ALA A 274 -16.27 15.18 24.86
C ALA A 274 -14.78 15.42 24.60
N TRP A 275 -14.38 15.54 23.34
CA TRP A 275 -12.98 15.78 22.98
C TRP A 275 -12.47 17.11 23.54
N LYS A 276 -13.25 18.19 23.40
CA LYS A 276 -12.90 19.53 23.92
C LYS A 276 -12.60 19.55 25.42
N LYS A 277 -13.19 18.64 26.19
CA LYS A 277 -12.92 18.50 27.64
C LYS A 277 -11.55 17.87 27.90
N HIS A 278 -11.12 16.93 27.06
CA HIS A 278 -9.87 16.18 27.22
C HIS A 278 -8.68 16.78 26.46
N SER A 279 -8.93 17.62 25.45
CA SER A 279 -7.88 18.26 24.65
C SER A 279 -7.16 19.42 25.36
N ASN A 280 -7.66 19.88 26.51
CA ASN A 280 -7.15 21.05 27.23
C ASN A 280 -6.01 20.67 28.20
N ILE A 281 -4.86 20.28 27.68
CA ILE A 281 -3.62 20.19 28.45
C ILE A 281 -2.70 21.32 28.00
N SER A 282 -2.36 22.22 28.93
CA SER A 282 -1.54 23.40 28.64
C SER A 282 -0.19 23.01 28.03
N GLY A 283 0.19 23.73 26.95
CA GLY A 283 1.48 23.57 26.29
C GLY A 283 1.67 22.28 25.48
N LYS A 284 0.62 21.47 25.28
CA LYS A 284 0.70 20.23 24.50
C LYS A 284 -0.36 20.19 23.40
N TYR A 285 0.05 19.68 22.25
CA TYR A 285 -0.87 19.31 21.20
C TYR A 285 -1.32 17.87 21.41
N ILE A 286 -2.63 17.62 21.39
CA ILE A 286 -3.21 16.29 21.59
C ILE A 286 -3.93 15.87 20.32
N PHE A 287 -3.52 14.74 19.76
CA PHE A 287 -4.22 14.10 18.65
C PHE A 287 -5.09 12.95 19.19
N PRO A 288 -6.36 12.83 18.74
CA PRO A 288 -7.15 11.65 19.05
C PRO A 288 -6.58 10.45 18.30
N LEU A 289 -6.40 9.34 19.02
CA LEU A 289 -6.03 8.06 18.43
C LEU A 289 -7.19 7.09 18.63
N PHE A 290 -7.66 6.51 17.53
CA PHE A 290 -8.72 5.50 17.56
C PHE A 290 -8.09 4.14 17.38
N LEU A 291 -8.35 3.26 18.33
CA LEU A 291 -7.95 1.86 18.26
C LEU A 291 -9.22 1.05 17.94
N TYR A 292 -9.21 0.44 16.77
CA TYR A 292 -10.20 -0.56 16.40
C TYR A 292 -9.58 -1.92 16.69
N SER A 293 -10.18 -2.63 17.63
CA SER A 293 -9.90 -4.04 17.86
C SER A 293 -10.97 -4.81 17.12
N ASP A 294 -10.57 -5.55 16.09
CA ASP A 294 -11.44 -6.54 15.47
C ASP A 294 -11.31 -7.82 16.31
N ASP A 295 -12.44 -8.31 16.81
CA ASP A 295 -12.44 -9.57 17.56
C ASP A 295 -12.22 -10.69 16.54
N PHE A 296 -11.15 -11.47 16.74
CA PHE A 296 -10.88 -12.63 15.90
C PHE A 296 -12.01 -13.65 16.05
N GLU A 297 -12.94 -13.68 15.10
CA GLU A 297 -13.97 -14.70 15.02
C GLU A 297 -13.38 -15.99 14.46
N CYS A 298 -13.12 -16.97 15.33
CA CYS A 298 -12.83 -18.35 14.93
C CYS A 298 -14.10 -18.98 14.32
N GLY A 299 -14.41 -18.69 13.06
CA GLY A 299 -15.57 -19.29 12.39
C GLY A 299 -15.86 -18.73 11.00
N ASN A 300 -15.06 -19.10 10.00
CA ASN A 300 -15.47 -19.13 8.58
C ASN A 300 -14.79 -20.30 7.87
#